data_AF-A0A258GV55-F1
#
_entry.id   AF-A0A258GV55-F1
#
_cell.length_a   1.000
_cell.length_b   1.000
_cell.length_c   1.000
_cell.angle_alpha   90.00
_cell.angle_beta   90.00
_cell.angle_gamma   90.00
#
_symmetry.space_group_name_H-M   'P 1'
#
loop_
_entity.id
_entity.type
_entity.pdbx_description
1 polymer ?
#
loop_
_entity_poly.entity_id
_entity_poly.type
_entity_poly.pdbx_seq_one_letter_code
_entity_poly.pdbx_strand_id
1 'polypeptide(L)'
;MSLATLDPRPSTAPAAPAPPAPTAPRLRAVPEGTEARGFVLYVGLDEAKAAAAGIDLGRLVLELKRLTGELAPAAETHAAVALAPAGAGGRDVDIVRLALHDPSALARYRRDEAPAAEPVPEGVVIDISRKRVLLDGDTAALTYKEFELLQY
;
A
#
# COMPACT_ATOMS: atom_id res chain seq x y z
N MET A 1 15.37 79.36 39.18
CA MET A 1 15.79 79.05 37.81
C MET A 1 15.82 77.54 37.69
N SER A 2 14.71 76.94 37.25
CA SER A 2 14.44 75.50 37.31
C SER A 2 14.93 74.81 36.04
N LEU A 3 15.63 73.70 36.19
CA LEU A 3 16.18 72.88 35.10
C LEU A 3 15.06 72.03 34.49
N ALA A 4 14.77 72.23 33.20
CA ALA A 4 13.89 71.34 32.43
C ALA A 4 14.75 70.29 31.72
N THR A 5 14.93 69.14 32.37
CA THR A 5 15.55 67.95 31.76
C THR A 5 14.47 67.21 30.98
N LEU A 6 14.58 67.20 29.64
CA LEU A 6 13.73 66.39 28.78
C LEU A 6 14.20 64.93 28.85
N ASP A 7 13.32 64.08 29.36
CA ASP A 7 13.49 62.63 29.49
C ASP A 7 13.08 61.94 28.17
N PRO A 8 13.96 61.24 27.45
CA PRO A 8 13.58 60.53 26.24
C PRO A 8 12.97 59.18 26.63
N ARG A 9 11.64 59.07 26.51
CA ARG A 9 10.95 57.78 26.66
C ARG A 9 11.42 56.83 25.53
N PRO A 10 11.80 55.57 25.84
CA PRO A 10 12.03 54.58 24.79
C PRO A 10 10.70 54.24 24.13
N SER A 11 10.62 54.44 22.82
CA SER A 11 9.52 53.97 21.98
C SER A 11 9.65 52.45 21.83
N THR A 12 8.80 51.70 22.52
CA THR A 12 8.60 50.27 22.25
C THR A 12 7.76 50.13 20.99
N ALA A 13 8.41 49.93 19.85
CA ALA A 13 7.75 49.43 18.65
C ALA A 13 7.33 47.96 18.88
N PRO A 14 6.12 47.54 18.47
CA PRO A 14 5.74 46.13 18.54
C PRO A 14 6.63 45.33 17.57
N ALA A 15 7.34 44.34 18.10
CA ALA A 15 8.14 43.41 17.30
C ALA A 15 7.20 42.63 16.37
N ALA A 16 7.46 42.71 15.07
CA ALA A 16 6.82 41.89 14.06
C ALA A 16 7.04 40.39 14.36
N PRO A 17 6.06 39.50 14.10
CA PRO A 17 6.22 38.09 14.36
C PRO A 17 7.35 37.52 13.49
N ALA A 18 8.34 36.93 14.15
CA ALA A 18 9.41 36.19 13.50
C ALA A 18 8.80 35.01 12.69
N PRO A 19 9.33 34.68 11.50
CA PRO A 19 8.86 33.54 10.73
C PRO A 19 9.03 32.25 11.54
N PRO A 20 8.09 31.29 11.42
CA PRO A 20 8.19 30.04 12.15
C PRO A 20 9.46 29.29 11.73
N ALA A 21 10.29 28.98 12.73
CA ALA A 21 11.44 28.11 12.56
C ALA A 21 11.00 26.75 11.98
N PRO A 22 11.82 26.11 11.13
CA PRO A 22 11.48 24.83 10.53
C PRO A 22 11.18 23.80 11.62
N THR A 23 9.95 23.28 11.61
CA THR A 23 9.54 22.21 12.51
C THR A 23 10.35 20.97 12.14
N ALA A 24 11.28 20.58 13.01
CA ALA A 24 11.93 19.27 12.93
C ALA A 24 10.86 18.17 12.85
N PRO A 25 11.09 17.10 12.05
CA PRO A 25 10.08 16.08 11.82
C PRO A 25 9.69 15.44 13.15
N ARG A 26 8.42 15.61 13.54
CA ARG A 26 7.87 14.95 14.72
C ARG A 26 7.75 13.46 14.40
N LEU A 27 8.75 12.69 14.82
CA LEU A 27 8.68 11.24 14.86
C LEU A 27 7.40 10.84 15.60
N ARG A 28 6.53 10.10 14.89
CA ARG A 28 5.20 9.73 15.36
C ARG A 28 5.33 8.84 16.60
N ALA A 29 4.62 9.19 17.67
CA ALA A 29 4.52 8.36 18.87
C ALA A 29 3.88 7.01 18.51
N VAL A 30 4.67 5.95 18.64
CA VAL A 30 4.25 4.55 18.60
C VAL A 30 3.34 4.34 19.82
N PRO A 31 2.18 3.64 19.71
CA PRO A 31 1.27 3.46 20.85
C PRO A 31 1.98 2.95 22.12
N GLU A 32 1.56 3.40 23.30
CA GLU A 32 2.09 2.93 24.60
C GLU A 32 2.08 1.38 24.64
N GLY A 33 3.24 0.78 24.89
CA GLY A 33 3.44 -0.68 24.88
C GLY A 33 3.86 -1.29 23.53
N THR A 34 4.09 -0.50 22.49
CA THR A 34 4.64 -0.98 21.21
C THR A 34 6.09 -0.53 21.01
N GLU A 35 6.94 -1.44 20.57
CA GLU A 35 8.36 -1.19 20.34
C GLU A 35 8.64 -1.20 18.83
N ALA A 36 9.32 -0.16 18.34
CA ALA A 36 9.75 -0.10 16.96
C ALA A 36 10.90 -1.09 16.73
N ARG A 37 10.65 -2.14 15.95
CA ARG A 37 11.65 -3.17 15.62
C ARG A 37 12.44 -2.89 14.34
N GLY A 38 11.95 -1.99 13.48
CA GLY A 38 12.56 -1.68 12.20
C GLY A 38 11.62 -0.94 11.25
N PHE A 39 11.99 -0.87 9.97
CA PHE A 39 11.20 -0.25 8.91
C PHE A 39 11.44 -0.96 7.55
N VAL A 40 10.54 -0.77 6.59
CA VAL A 40 10.66 -1.24 5.21
C VAL A 40 10.65 -0.03 4.27
N LEU A 41 11.47 -0.08 3.20
CA LEU A 41 11.52 0.94 2.16
C LEU A 41 11.09 0.33 0.81
N TYR A 42 9.93 0.76 0.32
CA TYR A 42 9.45 0.41 -1.02
C TYR A 42 9.87 1.49 -2.03
N VAL A 43 10.65 1.12 -3.04
CA VAL A 43 11.11 2.03 -4.10
C VAL A 43 10.52 1.59 -5.43
N GLY A 44 9.66 2.43 -6.01
CA GLY A 44 9.16 2.24 -7.36
C GLY A 44 10.09 2.91 -8.36
N LEU A 45 11.00 2.13 -8.96
CA LEU A 45 11.94 2.60 -9.98
C LEU A 45 12.11 1.52 -11.05
N ASP A 46 11.71 1.81 -12.27
CA ASP A 46 11.95 0.94 -13.42
C ASP A 46 13.35 1.17 -14.02
N GLU A 47 13.80 0.21 -14.84
CA GLU A 47 15.13 0.22 -15.46
C GLU A 47 15.35 1.44 -16.38
N ALA A 48 14.29 1.91 -17.06
CA ALA A 48 14.38 3.03 -17.98
C ALA A 48 14.56 4.37 -17.24
N LYS A 49 13.82 4.57 -16.15
CA LYS A 49 13.94 5.72 -15.23
C LYS A 49 15.29 5.69 -14.52
N ALA A 50 15.77 4.51 -14.10
CA ALA A 50 17.08 4.34 -13.51
C ALA A 50 18.19 4.72 -14.52
N ALA A 51 18.13 4.17 -15.73
CA ALA A 51 19.07 4.50 -16.80
C ALA A 51 19.06 5.98 -17.17
N ALA A 52 17.88 6.63 -17.21
CA ALA A 52 17.76 8.07 -17.45
C ALA A 52 18.41 8.91 -16.34
N ALA A 53 18.45 8.40 -15.11
CA ALA A 53 19.19 9.00 -13.99
C ALA A 53 20.67 8.58 -13.94
N GLY A 54 21.13 7.77 -14.89
CA GLY A 54 22.50 7.26 -14.95
C GLY A 54 22.83 6.27 -13.84
N ILE A 55 21.84 5.58 -13.28
CA ILE A 55 22.01 4.62 -12.18
C ILE A 55 21.52 3.23 -12.59
N ASP A 56 22.26 2.21 -12.16
CA ASP A 56 21.84 0.81 -12.22
C ASP A 56 21.09 0.45 -10.93
N LEU A 57 20.02 -0.36 -11.06
CA LEU A 57 19.18 -0.71 -9.91
C LEU A 57 19.94 -1.53 -8.86
N GLY A 58 20.81 -2.45 -9.29
CA GLY A 58 21.68 -3.21 -8.40
C GLY A 58 22.67 -2.31 -7.67
N ARG A 59 23.25 -1.33 -8.37
CA ARG A 59 24.15 -0.33 -7.79
C ARG A 59 23.44 0.50 -6.72
N LEU A 60 22.21 0.94 -6.96
CA LEU A 60 21.41 1.66 -5.97
C LEU A 60 21.19 0.84 -4.69
N VAL A 61 20.85 -0.44 -4.82
CA VAL A 61 20.68 -1.35 -3.67
C VAL A 61 21.98 -1.49 -2.88
N LEU A 62 23.12 -1.67 -3.56
CA LEU A 62 24.41 -1.80 -2.90
C LEU A 62 24.80 -0.53 -2.12
N GLU A 63 24.59 0.65 -2.71
CA GLU A 63 24.86 1.93 -2.05
C GLU A 63 23.95 2.15 -0.84
N LEU A 64 22.67 1.81 -0.93
CA LEU A 64 21.75 1.88 0.21
C LEU A 64 22.21 0.95 1.35
N LYS A 65 22.58 -0.30 1.04
CA LYS A 65 23.10 -1.23 2.04
C LYS A 65 24.40 -0.72 2.67
N ARG A 66 25.30 -0.15 1.88
CA ARG A 66 26.54 0.46 2.38
C ARG A 66 26.22 1.59 3.35
N LEU A 67 25.35 2.52 2.95
CA LEU A 67 24.94 3.64 3.79
C LEU A 67 24.29 3.18 5.10
N THR A 68 23.41 2.17 5.05
CA THR A 68 22.83 1.59 6.26
C THR A 68 23.90 0.99 7.16
N GLY A 69 24.87 0.27 6.61
CA GLY A 69 25.98 -0.30 7.39
C GLY A 69 26.89 0.77 8.02
N GLU A 70 27.12 1.89 7.34
CA GLU A 70 27.88 3.03 7.86
C GLU A 70 27.15 3.73 9.01
N LEU A 71 25.84 3.94 8.88
CA LEU A 71 25.03 4.63 9.88
C LEU A 71 24.64 3.74 11.07
N ALA A 72 24.44 2.44 10.83
CA ALA A 72 24.01 1.47 11.83
C ALA A 72 24.70 0.12 11.59
N PRO A 73 25.94 -0.07 12.08
CA PRO A 73 26.73 -1.28 11.84
C PRO A 73 26.09 -2.58 12.37
N ALA A 74 25.22 -2.46 13.38
CA ALA A 74 24.48 -3.59 13.95
C ALA A 74 23.15 -3.87 13.22
N ALA A 75 22.79 -3.10 12.18
CA ALA A 75 21.54 -3.29 11.47
C ALA A 75 21.59 -4.48 10.52
N GLU A 76 20.62 -5.38 10.66
CA GLU A 76 20.40 -6.45 9.69
C GLU A 76 19.62 -5.89 8.49
N THR A 77 20.20 -6.01 7.28
CA THR A 77 19.63 -5.42 6.07
C THR A 77 19.33 -6.49 5.02
N HIS A 78 18.08 -6.58 4.61
CA HIS A 78 17.64 -7.41 3.49
C HIS A 78 17.10 -6.52 2.37
N ALA A 79 17.45 -6.83 1.13
CA ALA A 79 16.96 -6.13 -0.05
C ALA A 79 16.62 -7.16 -1.13
N ALA A 80 15.47 -6.98 -1.78
CA ALA A 80 15.00 -7.81 -2.88
C ALA A 80 14.52 -6.91 -4.02
N VAL A 81 14.68 -7.38 -5.26
CA VAL A 81 14.23 -6.68 -6.47
C VAL A 81 13.06 -7.46 -7.06
N ALA A 82 11.95 -6.75 -7.29
CA ALA A 82 10.78 -7.33 -7.95
C ALA A 82 10.93 -7.23 -9.47
N LEU A 83 10.73 -8.34 -10.17
CA LEU A 83 10.70 -8.37 -11.63
C LEU A 83 9.25 -8.48 -12.10
N ALA A 84 8.90 -7.65 -13.08
CA ALA A 84 7.60 -7.67 -13.74
C ALA A 84 7.78 -7.97 -15.23
N PRO A 85 6.80 -8.60 -15.89
CA PRO A 85 6.80 -8.72 -17.34
C PRO A 85 6.94 -7.34 -18.01
N ALA A 86 7.68 -7.27 -19.11
CA ALA A 86 7.80 -6.05 -19.89
C ALA A 86 6.40 -5.58 -20.35
N GLY A 87 6.09 -4.30 -20.11
CA GLY A 87 4.78 -3.73 -20.44
C GLY A 87 3.68 -3.99 -19.40
N ALA A 88 4.00 -4.58 -18.24
CA ALA A 88 3.06 -4.62 -17.11
C ALA A 88 2.69 -3.18 -16.70
N GLY A 89 1.39 -2.85 -16.78
CA GLY A 89 0.88 -1.56 -16.34
C GLY A 89 0.77 -1.46 -14.82
N GLY A 90 0.60 -0.23 -14.33
CA GLY A 90 0.44 0.06 -12.89
C GLY A 90 1.60 0.89 -12.35
N ARG A 91 1.58 1.16 -11.04
CA ARG A 91 2.68 1.87 -10.37
C ARG A 91 3.74 0.87 -9.94
N ASP A 92 5.01 1.15 -10.25
CA ASP A 92 6.16 0.30 -9.93
C ASP A 92 6.18 -0.13 -8.45
N VAL A 93 5.84 0.79 -7.53
CA VAL A 93 5.79 0.52 -6.09
C VAL A 93 4.72 -0.50 -5.70
N ASP A 94 3.59 -0.54 -6.41
CA ASP A 94 2.51 -1.49 -6.13
C ASP A 94 2.90 -2.90 -6.61
N ILE A 95 3.62 -2.99 -7.72
CA ILE A 95 4.19 -4.25 -8.22
C ILE A 95 5.20 -4.81 -7.22
N VAL A 96 6.11 -3.95 -6.70
CA VAL A 96 7.09 -4.35 -5.68
C VAL A 96 6.39 -4.90 -4.43
N ARG A 97 5.34 -4.24 -3.96
CA ARG A 97 4.58 -4.69 -2.79
C ARG A 97 3.88 -6.03 -3.03
N LEU A 98 3.35 -6.25 -4.23
CA LEU A 98 2.72 -7.51 -4.60
C LEU A 98 3.74 -8.65 -4.66
N ALA A 99 4.89 -8.44 -5.30
CA ALA A 99 5.97 -9.42 -5.40
C ALA A 99 6.53 -9.83 -4.03
N LEU A 100 6.62 -8.88 -3.10
CA LEU A 100 7.04 -9.12 -1.70
C LEU A 100 5.92 -9.63 -0.79
N HIS A 101 4.74 -9.92 -1.33
CA HIS A 101 3.60 -10.45 -0.57
C HIS A 101 3.21 -9.55 0.62
N ASP A 102 3.32 -8.23 0.46
CA ASP A 102 2.94 -7.29 1.51
C ASP A 102 1.46 -7.50 1.89
N PRO A 103 1.13 -7.75 3.18
CA PRO A 103 -0.23 -8.10 3.60
C PRO A 103 -1.28 -7.08 3.18
N SER A 104 -0.91 -5.79 3.15
CA SER A 104 -1.82 -4.71 2.79
C SER A 104 -2.04 -4.59 1.28
N ALA A 105 -1.06 -5.00 0.47
CA ALA A 105 -1.22 -5.11 -0.99
C ALA A 105 -2.06 -6.34 -1.35
N LEU A 106 -1.81 -7.50 -0.73
CA LEU A 106 -2.61 -8.71 -0.93
C LEU A 106 -4.08 -8.51 -0.52
N ALA A 107 -4.34 -7.79 0.57
CA ALA A 107 -5.71 -7.48 1.00
C ALA A 107 -6.44 -6.48 0.09
N ARG A 108 -5.73 -5.67 -0.70
CA ARG A 108 -6.33 -4.85 -1.76
C ARG A 108 -6.58 -5.69 -2.99
N TYR A 109 -5.57 -6.43 -3.44
CA TYR A 109 -5.68 -7.34 -4.57
C TYR A 109 -6.82 -8.35 -4.41
N ARG A 110 -6.98 -8.99 -3.24
CA ARG A 110 -8.11 -9.90 -2.94
C ARG A 110 -9.48 -9.21 -2.89
N ARG A 111 -9.54 -7.90 -2.63
CA ARG A 111 -10.80 -7.13 -2.67
C ARG A 111 -11.14 -6.71 -4.10
N ASP A 112 -10.13 -6.37 -4.88
CA ASP A 112 -10.27 -6.00 -6.30
C ASP A 112 -10.56 -7.25 -7.16
N GLU A 113 -10.05 -8.41 -6.74
CA GLU A 113 -10.26 -9.74 -7.33
C GLU A 113 -11.36 -10.53 -6.60
N ALA A 114 -12.17 -9.87 -5.77
CA ALA A 114 -13.41 -10.48 -5.29
C ALA A 114 -14.19 -10.93 -6.53
N PRO A 115 -14.46 -12.24 -6.68
CA PRO A 115 -14.96 -12.76 -7.94
C PRO A 115 -16.24 -12.01 -8.27
N ALA A 116 -16.30 -11.43 -9.47
CA ALA A 116 -17.59 -11.24 -10.12
C ALA A 116 -18.32 -12.57 -9.94
N ALA A 117 -19.52 -12.53 -9.35
CA ALA A 117 -20.32 -13.72 -9.07
C ALA A 117 -20.13 -14.69 -10.24
N GLU A 118 -19.62 -15.90 -9.96
CA GLU A 118 -19.36 -16.90 -11.01
C GLU A 118 -20.57 -16.89 -11.93
N PRO A 119 -20.40 -16.75 -13.26
CA PRO A 119 -21.54 -16.75 -14.16
C PRO A 119 -22.29 -18.04 -13.86
N VAL A 120 -23.51 -17.87 -13.33
CA VAL A 120 -24.36 -19.01 -13.02
C VAL A 120 -24.46 -19.78 -14.33
N PRO A 121 -24.06 -21.06 -14.38
CA PRO A 121 -24.07 -21.79 -15.63
C PRO A 121 -25.49 -21.74 -16.18
N GLU A 122 -25.67 -21.02 -17.30
CA GLU A 122 -26.93 -20.97 -18.03
C GLU A 122 -27.29 -22.40 -18.42
N GLY A 123 -28.45 -22.86 -17.97
CA GLY A 123 -28.93 -24.21 -18.24
C GLY A 123 -29.50 -24.94 -17.03
N VAL A 124 -29.71 -26.24 -17.23
CA VAL A 124 -30.41 -27.12 -16.30
C VAL A 124 -29.41 -27.99 -15.56
N VAL A 125 -29.36 -27.86 -14.24
CA VAL A 125 -28.56 -28.73 -13.36
C VAL A 125 -29.50 -29.66 -12.60
N ILE A 126 -29.36 -30.97 -12.83
CA ILE A 126 -30.16 -32.00 -12.18
C ILE A 126 -29.34 -32.66 -11.07
N ASP A 127 -29.73 -32.42 -9.82
CA ASP A 127 -29.20 -33.10 -8.65
C ASP A 127 -30.08 -34.31 -8.33
N ILE A 128 -29.65 -35.47 -8.82
CA ILE A 128 -30.36 -36.75 -8.67
C ILE A 128 -30.41 -37.17 -7.19
N SER A 129 -29.35 -36.91 -6.44
CA SER A 129 -29.24 -37.30 -5.03
C SER A 129 -30.26 -36.57 -4.16
N ARG A 130 -30.54 -35.30 -4.47
CA ARG A 130 -31.50 -34.47 -3.71
C ARG A 130 -32.85 -34.30 -4.41
N LYS A 131 -33.08 -34.99 -5.53
CA LYS A 131 -34.25 -34.83 -6.41
C LYS A 131 -34.56 -33.36 -6.70
N ARG A 132 -33.54 -32.58 -7.04
CA ARG A 132 -33.64 -31.13 -7.24
C ARG A 132 -33.17 -30.75 -8.64
N VAL A 133 -33.89 -29.82 -9.27
CA VAL A 133 -33.49 -29.24 -10.55
C VAL A 133 -33.28 -27.75 -10.35
N LEU A 134 -32.14 -27.26 -10.82
CA LEU A 134 -31.84 -25.83 -10.89
C LEU A 134 -31.90 -25.40 -12.36
N LEU A 135 -32.59 -24.31 -12.64
CA LEU A 135 -32.58 -23.63 -13.93
C LEU A 135 -31.95 -22.26 -13.70
N ASP A 136 -30.81 -22.00 -14.33
CA ASP A 136 -30.07 -20.73 -14.19
C ASP A 136 -29.82 -20.35 -12.71
N GLY A 137 -29.62 -21.38 -11.87
CA GLY A 137 -29.37 -21.25 -10.43
C GLY A 137 -30.61 -21.27 -9.54
N ASP A 138 -31.80 -21.07 -10.09
CA ASP A 138 -33.06 -21.09 -9.34
C ASP A 138 -33.68 -22.48 -9.26
N THR A 139 -34.26 -22.82 -8.11
CA THR A 139 -34.89 -24.13 -7.94
C THR A 139 -36.19 -24.21 -8.73
N ALA A 140 -36.22 -25.08 -9.74
CA ALA A 140 -37.42 -25.39 -10.51
C ALA A 140 -38.35 -26.28 -9.68
N ALA A 141 -39.60 -25.85 -9.52
CA ALA A 141 -40.63 -26.60 -8.82
C ALA A 141 -41.19 -27.70 -9.74
N LEU A 142 -40.64 -28.91 -9.64
CA LEU A 142 -41.13 -30.10 -10.35
C LEU A 142 -41.89 -31.01 -9.38
N THR A 143 -42.95 -31.62 -9.86
CA THR A 143 -43.64 -32.70 -9.15
C THR A 143 -42.80 -33.99 -9.22
N TYR A 144 -43.09 -34.94 -8.33
CA TYR A 144 -42.41 -36.23 -8.32
C TYR A 144 -42.44 -36.93 -9.69
N LYS A 145 -43.60 -36.92 -10.37
CA LYS A 145 -43.75 -37.58 -11.66
C LYS A 145 -42.91 -36.94 -12.76
N GLU A 146 -42.84 -35.61 -12.76
CA GLU A 146 -42.03 -34.85 -13.73
C GLU A 146 -40.53 -35.05 -13.49
N PHE A 147 -40.09 -35.19 -12.23
CA PHE A 147 -38.70 -35.50 -11.92
C PHE A 147 -38.31 -36.92 -12.34
N GLU A 148 -39.17 -37.92 -12.14
CA GLU A 148 -38.90 -39.31 -12.56
C GLU A 148 -38.80 -39.44 -14.09
N LEU A 149 -39.51 -38.60 -14.85
CA LEU A 149 -39.40 -38.54 -16.31
C LEU A 149 -38.01 -38.09 -16.80
N LEU A 150 -37.27 -37.31 -15.99
CA LEU A 150 -35.92 -36.85 -16.34
C LEU A 150 -34.84 -37.92 -16.13
N GLN A 151 -35.17 -39.06 -15.50
CA GLN A 151 -34.24 -40.16 -15.22
C GLN A 151 -34.28 -41.28 -16.27
N TYR A 152 -35.20 -41.22 -17.23
CA TYR A 152 -35.35 -42.16 -18.34
C TYR A 152 -34.82 -41.57 -19.65
#